data_AF-A0A932S6X7-F1
#
_entry.id   AF-A0A932S6X7-F1
#
_cell.length_a   1.000
_cell.length_b   1.000
_cell.length_c   1.000
_cell.angle_alpha   90.00
_cell.angle_beta   90.00
_cell.angle_gamma   90.00
#
_symmetry.space_group_name_H-M   'P 1'
#
loop_
_entity.id
_entity.type
_entity.pdbx_description
1 polymer ?
#
loop_
_entity_poly.entity_id
_entity_poly.type
_entity_poly.pdbx_seq_one_letter_code
_entity_poly.pdbx_strand_id
1 'polypeptide(L)'
;MFSPVRFPNDVEELVRFVEETPTGEIIPATLAKLRAGLEPKSLLRAGALAVTRSTELPGHHHGGPIHPVSGTYPVYHTSRMLSGETAFLPIIQHTALCNLHVHEPDMGPYIMPEIEPLGAGDNSAKAVREAFDRQMRMRHRSAIEKHLLWFLENLPQDEVLDIILSKAVTRNPEDDHYFLYPSFTSRALDLIGWEWAKYLLRPTVTYLSQGTFYTGANAPPFANIEALLTQYKLLEMPVKQHTSAAETQAVGALAERAGNTNAYAEIPVMVAEAIAGGLSIEGAGEAMSIGASVIHLRTSYGNPMDVHLHTGINVRRYLLKKPGISTRTKLLLLLTWHSGPEVRLSEKKMEWSAKVESERMAKLPARSQPEL
;
A
#
# COMPACT_ATOMS: atom_id res chain seq x y z
N MET A 1 4.49 33.36 -9.64
CA MET A 1 5.21 32.96 -8.40
C MET A 1 4.37 31.89 -7.75
N PHE A 2 4.88 30.68 -7.54
CA PHE A 2 4.11 29.62 -6.88
C PHE A 2 4.16 29.84 -5.37
N SER A 3 3.02 29.67 -4.69
CA SER A 3 2.95 29.70 -3.24
C SER A 3 3.22 28.30 -2.67
N PRO A 4 4.04 28.15 -1.62
CA PRO A 4 4.23 26.85 -0.97
C PRO A 4 2.96 26.44 -0.21
N VAL A 5 2.73 25.14 -0.10
CA VAL A 5 1.65 24.60 0.73
C VAL A 5 1.81 25.03 2.19
N ARG A 6 0.70 25.47 2.80
CA ARG A 6 0.62 25.76 4.24
C ARG A 6 -0.52 25.00 4.89
N PHE A 7 -0.27 24.48 6.08
CA PHE A 7 -1.27 23.78 6.88
C PHE A 7 -1.88 24.71 7.94
N PRO A 8 -3.02 24.32 8.57
CA PRO A 8 -3.52 25.01 9.77
C PRO A 8 -2.44 25.12 10.85
N ASN A 9 -2.44 26.22 11.62
CA ASN A 9 -1.33 26.58 12.51
C ASN A 9 -0.91 25.46 13.47
N ASP A 10 -1.87 24.75 14.07
CA ASP A 10 -1.61 23.65 15.02
C ASP A 10 -0.91 22.46 14.36
N VAL A 11 -1.20 22.19 13.09
CA VAL A 11 -0.54 21.15 12.29
C VAL A 11 0.80 21.66 11.76
N GLU A 12 0.84 22.90 11.27
CA GLU A 12 2.02 23.55 10.70
C GLU A 12 3.19 23.57 11.70
N GLU A 13 2.94 23.88 12.97
CA GLU A 13 3.97 23.85 14.02
C GLU A 13 4.62 22.48 14.19
N LEU A 14 3.83 21.40 14.12
CA LEU A 14 4.36 20.04 14.23
C LEU A 14 5.03 19.57 12.94
N VAL A 15 4.55 20.00 11.78
CA VAL A 15 5.21 19.71 10.50
C VAL A 15 6.59 20.38 10.47
N ARG A 16 6.67 21.68 10.80
CA ARG A 16 7.94 22.40 10.90
C ARG A 16 8.86 21.82 11.97
N PHE A 17 8.32 21.30 13.07
CA PHE A 17 9.12 20.54 14.02
C PHE A 17 9.86 19.37 13.35
N VAL A 18 9.22 18.62 12.45
CA VAL A 18 9.88 17.53 11.72
C VAL A 18 10.88 18.07 10.69
N GLU A 19 10.60 19.20 10.05
CA GLU A 19 11.44 19.75 8.96
C GLU A 19 12.63 20.59 9.43
N GLU A 20 12.53 21.22 10.60
CA GLU A 20 13.50 22.22 11.05
C GLU A 20 14.36 21.74 12.22
N THR A 21 13.92 20.68 12.93
CA THR A 21 14.75 20.11 14.00
C THR A 21 15.97 19.43 13.39
N PRO A 22 17.20 19.75 13.85
CA PRO A 22 18.40 19.07 13.38
C PRO A 22 18.30 17.55 13.55
N THR A 23 18.79 16.79 12.57
CA THR A 23 18.69 15.32 12.58
C THR A 23 19.29 14.67 13.83
N GLY A 24 20.35 15.24 14.40
CA GLY A 24 20.94 14.77 15.67
C GLY A 24 20.05 14.99 16.91
N GLU A 25 19.04 15.85 16.82
CA GLU A 25 18.20 16.29 17.93
C GLU A 25 16.76 15.77 17.84
N ILE A 26 16.32 15.27 16.67
CA ILE A 26 14.93 14.85 16.45
C ILE A 26 14.47 13.75 17.41
N ILE A 27 15.35 12.81 17.75
CA ILE A 27 15.05 11.69 18.65
C ILE A 27 14.73 12.20 20.07
N PRO A 28 15.65 12.89 20.77
CA PRO A 28 15.37 13.40 22.12
C PRO A 28 14.23 14.42 22.13
N ALA A 29 14.09 15.26 21.09
CA ALA A 29 13.01 16.23 21.01
C ALA A 29 11.63 15.57 20.83
N THR A 30 11.54 14.51 20.02
CA THR A 30 10.31 13.73 19.86
C THR A 30 9.92 13.03 21.16
N LEU A 31 10.90 12.42 21.85
CA LEU A 31 10.66 11.78 23.15
C LEU A 31 10.13 12.80 24.18
N ALA A 32 10.68 14.01 24.22
CA ALA A 32 10.21 15.06 25.12
C ALA A 32 8.75 15.44 24.85
N LYS A 33 8.34 15.57 23.58
CA LYS A 33 6.94 15.85 23.21
C LYS A 33 6.00 14.71 23.63
N LEU A 34 6.39 13.45 23.43
CA LEU A 34 5.60 12.29 23.85
C LEU A 34 5.44 12.21 25.37
N ARG A 35 6.51 12.46 26.14
CA ARG A 35 6.45 12.53 27.60
C ARG A 35 5.60 13.69 28.11
N ALA A 36 5.55 14.79 27.36
CA ALA A 36 4.67 15.92 27.66
C ALA A 36 3.19 15.65 27.30
N GLY A 37 2.85 14.45 26.81
CA GLY A 37 1.48 14.04 26.51
C GLY A 37 1.01 14.36 25.09
N LEU A 38 1.91 14.69 24.16
CA LEU A 38 1.51 14.84 22.76
C LEU A 38 1.02 13.50 22.19
N GLU A 39 -0.16 13.54 21.57
CA GLU A 39 -0.76 12.36 20.94
C GLU A 39 0.14 11.79 19.82
N PRO A 40 0.50 10.49 19.86
CA PRO A 40 1.30 9.83 18.82
C PRO A 40 0.78 10.06 17.39
N LYS A 41 -0.55 10.09 17.25
CA LYS A 41 -1.24 10.31 15.98
C LYS A 41 -0.92 11.68 15.37
N SER A 42 -0.72 12.69 16.20
CA SER A 42 -0.36 14.04 15.75
C SER A 42 1.05 14.09 15.16
N LEU A 43 2.01 13.37 15.75
CA LEU A 43 3.37 13.24 15.22
C LEU A 43 3.39 12.44 13.92
N LEU A 44 2.63 11.36 13.82
CA LEU A 44 2.52 10.57 12.59
C LEU A 44 1.93 11.39 11.43
N ARG A 45 0.87 12.15 11.70
CA ARG A 45 0.28 13.08 10.72
C ARG A 45 1.29 14.14 10.28
N ALA A 46 1.97 14.77 11.24
CA ALA A 46 2.98 15.79 10.95
C ALA A 46 4.15 15.23 10.13
N GLY A 47 4.65 14.05 10.49
CA GLY A 47 5.71 13.37 9.75
C GLY A 47 5.31 13.04 8.31
N ALA A 48 4.11 12.50 8.10
CA ALA A 48 3.58 12.22 6.76
C ALA A 48 3.46 13.49 5.91
N LEU A 49 2.91 14.57 6.48
CA LEU A 49 2.78 15.86 5.79
C LEU A 49 4.14 16.50 5.50
N ALA A 50 5.09 16.45 6.43
CA ALA A 50 6.44 16.97 6.29
C ALA A 50 7.17 16.30 5.11
N VAL A 51 7.22 14.96 5.08
CA VAL A 51 7.89 14.27 3.97
C VAL A 51 7.19 14.51 2.65
N THR A 52 5.85 14.55 2.63
CA THR A 52 5.10 14.83 1.40
C THR A 52 5.34 16.25 0.89
N ARG A 53 5.41 17.25 1.78
CA ARG A 53 5.61 18.66 1.41
C ARG A 53 7.05 18.94 0.98
N SER A 54 8.01 18.29 1.63
CA SER A 54 9.41 18.73 1.66
C SER A 54 10.40 17.76 1.01
N THR A 55 9.91 16.67 0.41
CA THR A 55 10.74 15.75 -0.37
C THR A 55 10.17 15.52 -1.77
N GLU A 56 11.08 15.33 -2.74
CA GLU A 56 10.77 14.82 -4.07
C GLU A 56 11.10 13.31 -4.14
N LEU A 57 10.43 12.62 -5.06
CA LEU A 57 10.71 11.22 -5.38
C LEU A 57 11.92 11.14 -6.31
N PRO A 58 13.08 10.61 -5.87
CA PRO A 58 14.25 10.48 -6.73
C PRO A 58 13.97 9.52 -7.89
N GLY A 59 14.56 9.80 -9.05
CA GLY A 59 14.34 9.01 -10.27
C GLY A 59 15.04 7.65 -10.33
N HIS A 60 15.67 7.20 -9.24
CA HIS A 60 16.47 5.95 -9.18
C HIS A 60 16.26 5.16 -7.88
N HIS A 61 15.32 5.57 -7.02
CA HIS A 61 15.10 4.93 -5.73
C HIS A 61 13.65 5.15 -5.24
N HIS A 62 13.12 4.23 -4.43
CA HIS A 62 11.84 4.37 -3.74
C HIS A 62 11.97 5.27 -2.49
N GLY A 63 12.53 6.47 -2.69
CA GLY A 63 12.82 7.45 -1.64
C GLY A 63 11.66 8.41 -1.32
N GLY A 64 11.95 9.47 -0.58
CA GLY A 64 11.01 10.56 -0.29
C GLY A 64 9.81 10.10 0.55
N PRO A 65 8.56 10.44 0.19
CA PRO A 65 7.41 10.19 1.05
C PRO A 65 6.94 8.73 1.10
N ILE A 66 7.43 7.83 0.22
CA ILE A 66 6.87 6.47 0.05
C ILE A 66 6.83 5.69 1.36
N HIS A 67 7.99 5.38 1.94
CA HIS A 67 8.07 4.56 3.15
C HIS A 67 7.50 5.26 4.39
N PRO A 68 7.82 6.53 4.67
CA PRO A 68 7.31 7.16 5.89
C PRO A 68 5.79 7.32 5.86
N VAL A 69 5.17 7.68 4.72
CA VAL A 69 3.72 7.73 4.62
C VAL A 69 3.12 6.34 4.76
N SER A 70 3.67 5.34 4.05
CA SER A 70 3.17 3.95 4.09
C SER A 70 3.27 3.32 5.49
N GLY A 71 4.27 3.73 6.27
CA GLY A 71 4.51 3.27 7.64
C GLY A 71 3.54 3.83 8.68
N THR A 72 2.78 4.88 8.36
CA THR A 72 1.92 5.61 9.33
C THR A 72 0.96 4.70 10.09
N TYR A 73 0.19 3.88 9.37
CA TYR A 73 -0.77 2.94 9.97
C TYR A 73 -0.09 1.84 10.81
N PRO A 74 0.86 1.05 10.27
CA PRO A 74 1.48 -0.03 11.06
C PRO A 74 2.26 0.51 12.26
N VAL A 75 2.95 1.65 12.15
CA VAL A 75 3.66 2.28 13.28
C VAL A 75 2.71 2.61 14.43
N TYR A 76 1.54 3.18 14.14
CA TYR A 76 0.53 3.46 15.15
C TYR A 76 0.04 2.19 15.84
N HIS A 77 -0.28 1.14 15.08
CA HIS A 77 -0.79 -0.09 15.70
C HIS A 77 0.31 -0.85 16.45
N THR A 78 1.56 -0.81 16.00
CA THR A 78 2.71 -1.34 16.74
C THR A 78 2.90 -0.63 18.07
N SER A 79 2.80 0.72 18.11
CA SER A 79 2.91 1.44 19.39
C SER A 79 1.81 1.06 20.38
N ARG A 80 0.59 0.78 19.89
CA ARG A 80 -0.55 0.34 20.71
C ARG A 80 -0.40 -1.06 21.30
N MET A 81 0.47 -1.90 20.75
CA MET A 81 0.77 -3.24 21.28
C MET A 81 1.85 -3.21 22.36
N LEU A 82 2.57 -2.10 22.50
CA LEU A 82 3.66 -1.92 23.46
C LEU A 82 3.16 -1.18 24.71
N SER A 83 3.91 -1.28 25.81
CA SER A 83 3.51 -0.72 27.11
C SER A 83 4.48 0.33 27.63
N GLY A 84 3.97 1.29 28.42
CA GLY A 84 4.78 2.37 28.98
C GLY A 84 5.54 3.16 27.91
N GLU A 85 6.78 3.54 28.21
CA GLU A 85 7.61 4.31 27.27
C GLU A 85 8.05 3.50 26.04
N THR A 86 7.97 2.16 26.06
CA THR A 86 8.29 1.36 24.86
C THR A 86 7.31 1.61 23.73
N ALA A 87 6.08 2.04 24.04
CA ALA A 87 5.12 2.50 23.03
C ALA A 87 5.59 3.74 22.26
N PHE A 88 6.54 4.52 22.79
CA PHE A 88 7.08 5.67 22.07
C PHE A 88 8.06 5.29 20.98
N LEU A 89 8.72 4.13 21.07
CA LEU A 89 9.81 3.75 20.18
C LEU A 89 9.40 3.74 18.69
N PRO A 90 8.27 3.13 18.27
CA PRO A 90 7.85 3.17 16.86
C PRO A 90 7.58 4.59 16.36
N ILE A 91 7.05 5.47 17.23
CA ILE A 91 6.72 6.87 16.89
C ILE A 91 7.99 7.69 16.72
N ILE A 92 8.96 7.50 17.62
CA ILE A 92 10.28 8.15 17.57
C ILE A 92 11.02 7.72 16.30
N GLN A 93 11.06 6.42 16.00
CA GLN A 93 11.70 5.90 14.79
C GLN A 93 11.07 6.44 13.51
N HIS A 94 9.74 6.47 13.44
CA HIS A 94 9.02 7.04 12.30
C HIS A 94 9.28 8.54 12.13
N THR A 95 9.23 9.31 13.22
CA THR A 95 9.49 10.76 13.18
C THR A 95 10.93 11.05 12.75
N ALA A 96 11.89 10.26 13.25
CA ALA A 96 13.29 10.36 12.84
C ALA A 96 13.48 9.99 11.36
N LEU A 97 12.80 8.95 10.87
CA LEU A 97 12.83 8.58 9.44
C LEU A 97 12.26 9.70 8.56
N CYS A 98 11.14 10.31 8.96
CA CYS A 98 10.58 11.46 8.26
C CYS A 98 11.58 12.61 8.18
N ASN A 99 12.19 12.97 9.31
CA ASN A 99 13.22 14.01 9.37
C ASN A 99 14.42 13.67 8.49
N LEU A 100 14.95 12.45 8.56
CA LEU A 100 16.05 12.00 7.70
C LEU A 100 15.75 12.21 6.22
N HIS A 101 14.54 11.84 5.76
CA HIS A 101 14.15 12.03 4.37
C HIS A 101 14.04 13.51 3.97
N VAL A 102 13.54 14.38 4.87
CA VAL A 102 13.47 15.84 4.61
C VAL A 102 14.87 16.45 4.48
N HIS A 103 15.84 15.96 5.24
CA HIS A 103 17.21 16.48 5.26
C HIS A 103 18.18 15.75 4.30
N GLU A 104 17.73 14.70 3.60
CA GLU A 104 18.54 13.92 2.66
C GLU A 104 18.72 14.69 1.34
N PRO A 105 19.95 15.05 0.92
CA PRO A 105 20.20 15.86 -0.27
C PRO A 105 19.63 15.31 -1.59
N ASP A 106 19.47 13.99 -1.71
CA ASP A 106 18.90 13.35 -2.90
C ASP A 106 17.36 13.45 -2.96
N MET A 107 16.71 13.89 -1.89
CA MET A 107 15.25 13.91 -1.75
C MET A 107 14.72 15.30 -1.36
N GLY A 108 15.42 16.05 -0.52
CA GLY A 108 15.05 17.37 -0.06
C GLY A 108 16.20 18.39 -0.12
N PRO A 109 15.92 19.69 0.03
CA PRO A 109 14.60 20.27 0.27
C PRO A 109 13.79 20.43 -1.03
N TYR A 110 12.57 19.89 -1.05
CA TYR A 110 11.56 20.15 -2.07
C TYR A 110 10.52 21.15 -1.55
N ILE A 111 9.83 21.84 -2.45
CA ILE A 111 8.71 22.72 -2.11
C ILE A 111 7.49 22.28 -2.88
N MET A 112 6.54 21.65 -2.20
CA MET A 112 5.24 21.34 -2.78
C MET A 112 4.46 22.64 -3.06
N PRO A 113 4.10 22.93 -4.33
CA PRO A 113 3.34 24.13 -4.66
C PRO A 113 1.85 23.94 -4.33
N GLU A 114 1.20 25.02 -3.91
CA GLU A 114 -0.25 25.18 -3.99
C GLU A 114 -0.67 25.19 -5.47
N ILE A 115 -1.66 24.37 -5.81
CA ILE A 115 -2.16 24.20 -7.17
C ILE A 115 -3.68 24.04 -7.14
N GLU A 116 -4.33 24.59 -8.15
CA GLU A 116 -5.78 24.49 -8.32
C GLU A 116 -6.18 23.21 -9.07
N PRO A 117 -7.36 22.64 -8.77
CA PRO A 117 -7.92 21.50 -9.50
C PRO A 117 -8.10 21.83 -10.99
N LEU A 118 -8.01 20.80 -11.84
CA LEU A 118 -8.18 20.93 -13.28
C LEU A 118 -9.27 19.97 -13.77
N GLY A 119 -10.35 20.54 -14.31
CA GLY A 119 -11.37 19.81 -15.06
C GLY A 119 -10.93 19.45 -16.48
N ALA A 120 -11.83 18.88 -17.27
CA ALA A 120 -11.59 18.57 -18.68
C ALA A 120 -12.91 18.44 -19.46
N GLY A 121 -12.92 18.86 -20.73
CA GLY A 121 -14.09 18.73 -21.59
C GLY A 121 -15.32 19.42 -21.02
N ASP A 122 -16.40 18.66 -20.85
CA ASP A 122 -17.66 19.07 -20.22
C ASP A 122 -17.61 19.07 -18.68
N ASN A 123 -16.43 18.84 -18.10
CA ASN A 123 -16.21 18.72 -16.66
C ASN A 123 -16.96 17.54 -16.03
N SER A 124 -17.34 16.52 -16.81
CA SER A 124 -17.87 15.26 -16.28
C SER A 124 -16.76 14.38 -15.70
N ALA A 125 -17.10 13.53 -14.72
CA ALA A 125 -16.18 12.55 -14.15
C ALA A 125 -15.50 11.69 -15.23
N LYS A 126 -16.26 11.32 -16.28
CA LYS A 126 -15.75 10.58 -17.44
C LYS A 126 -14.70 11.38 -18.21
N ALA A 127 -14.99 12.61 -18.60
CA ALA A 127 -14.06 13.44 -19.37
C ALA A 127 -12.77 13.73 -18.59
N VAL A 128 -12.87 13.99 -17.28
CA VAL A 128 -11.71 14.20 -16.41
C VAL A 128 -10.90 12.91 -16.23
N ARG A 129 -11.55 11.75 -16.07
CA ARG A 129 -10.86 10.45 -16.02
C ARG A 129 -10.10 10.14 -17.31
N GLU A 130 -10.69 10.40 -18.47
CA GLU A 130 -10.02 10.22 -19.76
C GLU A 130 -8.82 11.18 -19.90
N ALA A 131 -8.94 12.42 -19.43
CA ALA A 131 -7.83 13.37 -19.40
C ALA A 131 -6.72 12.91 -18.45
N PHE A 132 -7.04 12.52 -17.22
CA PHE A 132 -6.12 11.95 -16.25
C PHE A 132 -5.36 10.76 -16.84
N ASP A 133 -6.05 9.80 -17.46
CA ASP A 133 -5.45 8.64 -18.11
C ASP A 133 -4.49 9.03 -19.24
N ARG A 134 -4.81 10.06 -20.03
CA ARG A 134 -3.88 10.61 -21.03
C ARG A 134 -2.64 11.23 -20.37
N GLN A 135 -2.82 12.06 -19.34
CA GLN A 135 -1.69 12.73 -18.66
C GLN A 135 -0.78 11.72 -17.95
N MET A 136 -1.34 10.65 -17.37
CA MET A 136 -0.59 9.53 -16.79
C MET A 136 0.31 8.85 -17.82
N ARG A 137 -0.21 8.57 -19.03
CA ARG A 137 0.59 8.00 -20.13
C ARG A 137 1.69 8.93 -20.61
N MET A 138 1.41 10.23 -20.68
CA MET A 138 2.39 11.25 -21.08
C MET A 138 3.34 11.64 -19.94
N ARG A 139 3.11 11.15 -18.70
CA ARG A 139 3.89 11.46 -17.49
C ARG A 139 3.92 12.95 -17.14
N HIS A 140 2.82 13.66 -17.41
CA HIS A 140 2.69 15.09 -17.12
C HIS A 140 2.32 15.32 -15.65
N ARG A 141 3.32 15.25 -14.75
CA ARG A 141 3.17 15.30 -13.28
C ARG A 141 2.19 16.36 -12.79
N SER A 142 2.39 17.63 -13.18
CA SER A 142 1.54 18.73 -12.72
C SER A 142 0.07 18.55 -13.14
N ALA A 143 -0.20 18.10 -14.37
CA ALA A 143 -1.57 17.91 -14.83
C ALA A 143 -2.26 16.73 -14.12
N ILE A 144 -1.51 15.66 -13.84
CA ILE A 144 -1.98 14.50 -13.06
C ILE A 144 -2.44 14.93 -11.68
N GLU A 145 -1.62 15.72 -10.96
CA GLU A 145 -1.97 16.20 -9.61
C GLU A 145 -3.22 17.09 -9.63
N LYS A 146 -3.35 17.98 -10.61
CA LYS A 146 -4.54 18.85 -10.70
C LYS A 146 -5.83 18.08 -11.01
N HIS A 147 -5.77 17.04 -11.83
CA HIS A 147 -6.91 16.16 -12.06
C HIS A 147 -7.25 15.32 -10.82
N LEU A 148 -6.24 14.88 -10.04
CA LEU A 148 -6.46 14.25 -8.74
C LEU A 148 -7.22 15.17 -7.79
N LEU A 149 -6.81 16.44 -7.69
CA LEU A 149 -7.52 17.42 -6.85
C LEU A 149 -8.98 17.60 -7.29
N TRP A 150 -9.22 17.63 -8.60
CA TRP A 150 -10.59 17.66 -9.11
C TRP A 150 -11.39 16.43 -8.66
N PHE A 151 -10.81 15.22 -8.71
CA PHE A 151 -11.49 14.01 -8.22
C PHE A 151 -11.83 14.11 -6.72
N LEU A 152 -10.89 14.60 -5.90
CA LEU A 152 -11.09 14.74 -4.46
C LEU A 152 -12.19 15.74 -4.08
N GLU A 153 -12.44 16.74 -4.92
CA GLU A 153 -13.50 17.73 -4.71
C GLU A 153 -14.87 17.27 -5.22
N ASN A 154 -14.91 16.38 -6.23
CA ASN A 154 -16.13 16.09 -6.98
C ASN A 154 -16.63 14.65 -6.85
N LEU A 155 -15.80 13.73 -6.35
CA LEU A 155 -16.14 12.31 -6.24
C LEU A 155 -16.06 11.78 -4.80
N PRO A 156 -16.83 10.74 -4.45
CA PRO A 156 -16.64 10.02 -3.19
C PRO A 156 -15.22 9.46 -3.06
N GLN A 157 -14.69 9.45 -1.83
CA GLN A 157 -13.31 9.01 -1.53
C GLN A 157 -13.00 7.61 -2.09
N ASP A 158 -13.92 6.65 -1.93
CA ASP A 158 -13.71 5.29 -2.42
C ASP A 158 -13.69 5.23 -3.97
N GLU A 159 -14.40 6.13 -4.66
CA GLU A 159 -14.37 6.20 -6.13
C GLU A 159 -13.03 6.79 -6.60
N VAL A 160 -12.51 7.83 -5.93
CA VAL A 160 -11.16 8.35 -6.19
C VAL A 160 -10.12 7.24 -5.99
N LEU A 161 -10.28 6.45 -4.92
CA LEU A 161 -9.40 5.33 -4.63
C LEU A 161 -9.49 4.25 -5.71
N ASP A 162 -10.68 3.86 -6.17
CA ASP A 162 -10.84 2.91 -7.27
C ASP A 162 -10.21 3.40 -8.58
N ILE A 163 -10.32 4.70 -8.89
CA ILE A 163 -9.65 5.32 -10.05
C ILE A 163 -8.14 5.10 -9.96
N ILE A 164 -7.51 5.43 -8.82
CA ILE A 164 -6.07 5.27 -8.61
C ILE A 164 -5.68 3.78 -8.67
N LEU A 165 -6.39 2.93 -7.93
CA LEU A 165 -6.08 1.50 -7.81
C LEU A 165 -6.24 0.74 -9.12
N SER A 166 -7.21 1.14 -9.96
CA SER A 166 -7.41 0.54 -11.29
C SER A 166 -6.20 0.71 -12.20
N LYS A 167 -5.30 1.66 -11.90
CA LYS A 167 -4.02 1.87 -12.60
C LYS A 167 -2.86 1.30 -11.80
N ALA A 168 -2.89 1.44 -10.48
CA ALA A 168 -1.87 0.91 -9.58
C ALA A 168 -1.70 -0.61 -9.73
N VAL A 169 -2.81 -1.35 -9.79
CA VAL A 169 -2.81 -2.81 -9.89
C VAL A 169 -2.18 -3.32 -11.19
N THR A 170 -2.32 -2.58 -12.29
CA THR A 170 -1.74 -2.98 -13.59
C THR A 170 -0.23 -2.84 -13.63
N ARG A 171 0.31 -1.99 -12.75
CA ARG A 171 1.73 -1.67 -12.65
C ARG A 171 2.43 -2.42 -11.52
N ASN A 172 1.71 -3.14 -10.67
CA ASN A 172 2.31 -4.00 -9.62
C ASN A 172 3.41 -4.93 -10.15
N PRO A 173 3.32 -5.55 -11.35
CA PRO A 173 4.42 -6.37 -11.89
C PRO A 173 5.73 -5.62 -12.18
N GLU A 174 5.67 -4.29 -12.35
CA GLU A 174 6.82 -3.45 -12.65
C GLU A 174 7.57 -3.04 -11.38
N ASP A 175 6.82 -2.84 -10.30
CA ASP A 175 7.29 -2.46 -8.97
C ASP A 175 6.12 -2.61 -7.98
N ASP A 176 6.34 -3.33 -6.88
CA ASP A 176 5.37 -3.49 -5.80
C ASP A 176 4.86 -2.13 -5.31
N HIS A 177 5.73 -1.12 -5.23
CA HIS A 177 5.41 0.20 -4.70
C HIS A 177 4.39 0.98 -5.53
N TYR A 178 4.26 0.70 -6.83
CA TYR A 178 3.20 1.33 -7.63
C TYR A 178 1.82 0.99 -7.10
N PHE A 179 1.65 -0.21 -6.54
CA PHE A 179 0.44 -0.62 -5.86
C PHE A 179 0.46 -0.28 -4.37
N LEU A 180 1.55 -0.59 -3.67
CA LEU A 180 1.61 -0.44 -2.22
C LEU A 180 1.49 1.01 -1.78
N TYR A 181 2.14 1.94 -2.47
CA TYR A 181 2.17 3.33 -2.04
C TYR A 181 0.79 3.99 -1.98
N PRO A 182 -0.04 4.01 -3.06
CA PRO A 182 -1.39 4.56 -2.97
C PRO A 182 -2.27 3.78 -1.97
N SER A 183 -2.09 2.47 -1.86
CA SER A 183 -2.86 1.61 -0.96
C SER A 183 -2.59 1.90 0.52
N PHE A 184 -1.31 2.01 0.90
CA PHE A 184 -0.92 2.36 2.26
C PHE A 184 -1.16 3.83 2.57
N THR A 185 -1.09 4.72 1.58
CA THR A 185 -1.51 6.12 1.76
C THR A 185 -2.99 6.21 2.09
N SER A 186 -3.86 5.48 1.40
CA SER A 186 -5.28 5.38 1.75
C SER A 186 -5.47 4.87 3.19
N ARG A 187 -4.72 3.85 3.59
CA ARG A 187 -4.78 3.31 4.95
C ARG A 187 -4.23 4.27 6.00
N ALA A 188 -3.23 5.09 5.65
CA ALA A 188 -2.75 6.17 6.48
C ALA A 188 -3.85 7.23 6.66
N LEU A 189 -4.55 7.62 5.59
CA LEU A 189 -5.66 8.58 5.62
C LEU A 189 -6.84 8.10 6.49
N ASP A 190 -7.18 6.81 6.46
CA ASP A 190 -8.16 6.23 7.38
C ASP A 190 -7.76 6.41 8.86
N LEU A 191 -6.46 6.43 9.14
CA LEU A 191 -5.95 6.74 10.46
C LEU A 191 -5.97 8.26 10.70
N ILE A 192 -5.21 9.05 9.94
CA ILE A 192 -4.90 10.45 10.28
C ILE A 192 -5.88 11.50 9.75
N GLY A 193 -6.84 11.11 8.91
CA GLY A 193 -7.87 11.98 8.34
C GLY A 193 -7.77 12.11 6.82
N TRP A 194 -8.92 12.02 6.13
CA TRP A 194 -9.01 12.15 4.67
C TRP A 194 -8.96 13.61 4.19
N GLU A 195 -9.10 14.59 5.08
CA GLU A 195 -8.88 16.01 4.77
C GLU A 195 -7.44 16.29 4.28
N TRP A 196 -6.50 15.39 4.58
CA TRP A 196 -5.10 15.44 4.13
C TRP A 196 -4.85 14.78 2.76
N ALA A 197 -5.88 14.16 2.15
CA ALA A 197 -5.74 13.40 0.91
C ALA A 197 -5.21 14.26 -0.25
N LYS A 198 -5.62 15.54 -0.31
CA LYS A 198 -5.17 16.50 -1.33
C LYS A 198 -3.66 16.75 -1.31
N TYR A 199 -2.99 16.41 -0.22
CA TYR A 199 -1.53 16.48 -0.11
C TYR A 199 -0.92 15.09 -0.30
N LEU A 200 -1.35 14.11 0.52
CA LEU A 200 -0.69 12.80 0.59
C LEU A 200 -0.85 11.96 -0.67
N LEU A 201 -1.93 12.12 -1.44
CA LEU A 201 -2.14 11.35 -2.67
C LEU A 201 -1.39 11.93 -3.88
N ARG A 202 -0.97 13.20 -3.87
CA ARG A 202 -0.22 13.83 -4.98
C ARG A 202 1.05 13.07 -5.33
N PRO A 203 1.98 12.80 -4.39
CA PRO A 203 3.16 12.00 -4.71
C PRO A 203 2.81 10.58 -5.13
N THR A 204 1.68 10.00 -4.71
CA THR A 204 1.27 8.64 -5.11
C THR A 204 0.94 8.55 -6.60
N VAL A 205 0.18 9.51 -7.14
CA VAL A 205 -0.18 9.53 -8.57
C VAL A 205 1.00 9.97 -9.43
N THR A 206 1.84 10.87 -8.91
CA THR A 206 3.09 11.25 -9.56
C THR A 206 4.05 10.06 -9.64
N TYR A 207 4.21 9.30 -8.55
CA TYR A 207 5.00 8.06 -8.52
C TYR A 207 4.47 7.05 -9.53
N LEU A 208 3.16 6.81 -9.51
CA LEU A 208 2.48 5.88 -10.42
C LEU A 208 2.59 6.27 -11.89
N SER A 209 3.00 7.49 -12.22
CA SER A 209 3.26 7.94 -13.59
C SER A 209 4.70 7.75 -14.05
N GLN A 210 5.62 7.42 -13.14
CA GLN A 210 7.05 7.29 -13.47
C GLN A 210 7.36 6.08 -14.35
N GLY A 211 8.53 6.08 -15.00
CA GLY A 211 9.02 4.93 -15.75
C GLY A 211 9.45 3.78 -14.85
N THR A 212 9.47 2.57 -15.40
CA THR A 212 9.80 1.35 -14.64
C THR A 212 11.26 1.32 -14.23
N PHE A 213 11.53 0.98 -12.96
CA PHE A 213 12.88 0.81 -12.43
C PHE A 213 13.39 -0.62 -12.62
N TYR A 214 12.49 -1.60 -12.55
CA TYR A 214 12.82 -3.01 -12.70
C TYR A 214 12.21 -3.57 -13.99
N THR A 215 13.02 -3.72 -15.03
CA THR A 215 12.71 -4.56 -16.18
C THR A 215 13.04 -6.02 -15.84
N GLY A 216 12.36 -6.57 -14.84
CA GLY A 216 12.48 -7.99 -14.49
C GLY A 216 11.84 -8.85 -15.58
N ALA A 217 12.67 -9.47 -16.42
CA ALA A 217 12.31 -10.20 -17.66
C ALA A 217 11.31 -11.38 -17.53
N ASN A 218 10.74 -11.66 -16.36
CA ASN A 218 9.97 -12.88 -16.13
C ASN A 218 8.54 -12.66 -15.63
N ALA A 219 8.08 -11.43 -15.34
CA ALA A 219 6.70 -11.25 -14.86
C ALA A 219 5.72 -11.61 -15.98
N PRO A 220 4.69 -12.44 -15.73
CA PRO A 220 3.68 -12.70 -16.74
C PRO A 220 3.09 -11.35 -17.16
N PRO A 221 2.96 -11.07 -18.48
CA PRO A 221 2.31 -9.86 -18.94
C PRO A 221 1.00 -9.66 -18.20
N PHE A 222 0.73 -8.44 -17.72
CA PHE A 222 -0.52 -8.14 -17.01
C PHE A 222 -1.76 -8.62 -17.78
N ALA A 223 -1.71 -8.56 -19.12
CA ALA A 223 -2.74 -9.08 -20.02
C ALA A 223 -3.08 -10.57 -19.78
N ASN A 224 -2.11 -11.41 -19.42
CA ASN A 224 -2.34 -12.82 -19.11
C ASN A 224 -3.16 -12.97 -17.82
N ILE A 225 -2.88 -12.14 -16.81
CA ILE A 225 -3.63 -12.12 -15.55
C ILE A 225 -5.05 -11.58 -15.81
N GLU A 226 -5.17 -10.52 -16.60
CA GLU A 226 -6.46 -9.95 -16.96
C GLU A 226 -7.34 -10.94 -17.74
N ALA A 227 -6.76 -11.75 -18.62
CA ALA A 227 -7.47 -12.78 -19.39
C ALA A 227 -8.18 -13.81 -18.48
N LEU A 228 -7.70 -14.02 -17.25
CA LEU A 228 -8.35 -14.91 -16.28
C LEU A 228 -9.74 -14.41 -15.87
N LEU A 229 -9.98 -13.09 -15.87
CA LEU A 229 -11.31 -12.55 -15.59
C LEU A 229 -12.34 -13.06 -16.61
N THR A 230 -11.96 -13.10 -17.89
CA THR A 230 -12.80 -13.60 -18.99
C THR A 230 -12.86 -15.12 -18.99
N GLN A 231 -11.71 -15.80 -18.87
CA GLN A 231 -11.61 -17.26 -18.88
C GLN A 231 -12.51 -17.91 -17.82
N TYR A 232 -12.53 -17.34 -16.62
CA TYR A 232 -13.33 -17.84 -15.49
C TYR A 232 -14.65 -17.09 -15.31
N LYS A 233 -15.01 -16.18 -16.24
CA LYS A 233 -16.26 -15.40 -16.24
C LYS A 233 -16.51 -14.64 -14.93
N LEU A 234 -15.45 -14.19 -14.27
CA LEU A 234 -15.47 -13.62 -12.91
C LEU A 234 -16.24 -12.30 -12.83
N LEU A 235 -16.49 -11.63 -13.97
CA LEU A 235 -17.30 -10.41 -14.05
C LEU A 235 -18.74 -10.67 -14.52
N GLU A 236 -19.04 -11.88 -15.00
CA GLU A 236 -20.36 -12.25 -15.54
C GLU A 236 -21.17 -13.08 -14.53
N MET A 237 -20.53 -13.58 -13.48
CA MET A 237 -21.16 -14.40 -12.44
C MET A 237 -21.37 -13.63 -11.13
N PRO A 238 -22.33 -14.03 -10.28
CA PRO A 238 -22.48 -13.45 -8.95
C PRO A 238 -21.32 -13.89 -8.06
N VAL A 239 -20.27 -13.06 -7.98
CA VAL A 239 -19.14 -13.29 -7.10
C VAL A 239 -19.48 -12.85 -5.68
N LYS A 240 -19.43 -13.80 -4.73
CA LYS A 240 -19.62 -13.52 -3.31
C LYS A 240 -18.53 -12.57 -2.81
N GLN A 241 -18.92 -11.52 -2.11
CA GLN A 241 -17.98 -10.55 -1.56
C GLN A 241 -17.42 -11.00 -0.22
N HIS A 242 -18.32 -11.33 0.72
CA HIS A 242 -17.98 -11.60 2.11
C HIS A 242 -17.76 -13.07 2.39
N THR A 243 -16.78 -13.34 3.24
CA THR A 243 -16.50 -14.70 3.69
C THR A 243 -17.45 -15.13 4.83
N SER A 244 -17.50 -16.43 5.08
CA SER A 244 -18.29 -17.00 6.17
C SER A 244 -17.63 -18.27 6.71
N ALA A 245 -18.05 -18.74 7.88
CA ALA A 245 -17.53 -19.96 8.49
C ALA A 245 -17.66 -21.20 7.58
N ALA A 246 -18.65 -21.22 6.68
CA ALA A 246 -18.85 -22.30 5.71
C ALA A 246 -17.70 -22.41 4.69
N GLU A 247 -16.93 -21.34 4.48
CA GLU A 247 -15.82 -21.32 3.53
C GLU A 247 -14.49 -21.79 4.14
N THR A 248 -14.42 -22.02 5.47
CA THR A 248 -13.17 -22.34 6.20
C THR A 248 -12.33 -23.42 5.52
N GLN A 249 -12.97 -24.53 5.09
CA GLN A 249 -12.26 -25.63 4.42
C GLN A 249 -11.73 -25.22 3.03
N ALA A 250 -12.53 -24.47 2.26
CA ALA A 250 -12.13 -23.99 0.93
C ALA A 250 -11.01 -22.94 1.01
N VAL A 251 -11.05 -22.06 2.01
CA VAL A 251 -9.99 -21.10 2.34
C VAL A 251 -8.70 -21.84 2.67
N GLY A 252 -8.77 -22.84 3.56
CA GLY A 252 -7.62 -23.67 3.93
C GLY A 252 -7.01 -24.42 2.74
N ALA A 253 -7.84 -25.04 1.90
CA ALA A 253 -7.38 -25.76 0.71
C ALA A 253 -6.68 -24.84 -0.30
N LEU A 254 -7.23 -23.64 -0.57
CA LEU A 254 -6.58 -22.67 -1.44
C LEU A 254 -5.27 -22.14 -0.82
N ALA A 255 -5.26 -21.87 0.48
CA ALA A 255 -4.06 -21.43 1.20
C ALA A 255 -2.94 -22.46 1.13
N GLU A 256 -3.26 -23.74 1.30
CA GLU A 256 -2.30 -24.83 1.20
C GLU A 256 -1.74 -24.97 -0.22
N ARG A 257 -2.60 -24.93 -1.24
CA ARG A 257 -2.18 -24.95 -2.66
C ARG A 257 -1.23 -23.79 -2.98
N ALA A 258 -1.63 -22.56 -2.65
CA ALA A 258 -0.84 -21.37 -2.92
C ALA A 258 0.45 -21.32 -2.08
N GLY A 259 0.37 -21.69 -0.81
CA GLY A 259 1.50 -21.66 0.13
C GLY A 259 2.60 -22.67 -0.22
N ASN A 260 2.23 -23.81 -0.80
CA ASN A 260 3.15 -24.88 -1.18
C ASN A 260 3.57 -24.84 -2.65
N THR A 261 3.08 -23.89 -3.45
CA THR A 261 3.54 -23.78 -4.84
C THR A 261 5.03 -23.41 -4.89
N ASN A 262 5.66 -23.86 -5.97
CA ASN A 262 7.03 -23.52 -6.35
C ASN A 262 7.06 -22.54 -7.53
N ALA A 263 5.90 -22.25 -8.12
CA ALA A 263 5.74 -21.38 -9.28
C ALA A 263 4.64 -20.36 -9.00
N TYR A 264 5.03 -19.13 -8.66
CA TYR A 264 4.09 -18.07 -8.26
C TYR A 264 3.16 -17.69 -9.41
N ALA A 265 3.56 -17.92 -10.66
CA ALA A 265 2.71 -17.73 -11.83
C ALA A 265 1.44 -18.61 -11.84
N GLU A 266 1.38 -19.66 -11.03
CA GLU A 266 0.18 -20.51 -10.88
C GLU A 266 -0.85 -19.93 -9.91
N ILE A 267 -0.41 -19.11 -8.93
CA ILE A 267 -1.27 -18.48 -7.91
C ILE A 267 -2.51 -17.79 -8.52
N PRO A 268 -2.40 -16.94 -9.56
CA PRO A 268 -3.58 -16.27 -10.09
C PRO A 268 -4.61 -17.25 -10.68
N VAL A 269 -4.16 -18.36 -11.26
CA VAL A 269 -5.05 -19.41 -11.76
C VAL A 269 -5.77 -20.10 -10.60
N MET A 270 -5.04 -20.48 -9.54
CA MET A 270 -5.62 -21.09 -8.33
C MET A 270 -6.69 -20.20 -7.69
N VAL A 271 -6.44 -18.90 -7.63
CA VAL A 271 -7.39 -17.90 -7.09
C VAL A 271 -8.61 -17.77 -7.99
N ALA A 272 -8.42 -17.64 -9.31
CA ALA A 272 -9.52 -17.52 -10.26
C ALA A 272 -10.43 -18.78 -10.25
N GLU A 273 -9.83 -19.97 -10.22
CA GLU A 273 -10.53 -21.25 -10.06
C GLU A 273 -11.37 -21.30 -8.79
N ALA A 274 -10.79 -20.92 -7.66
CA ALA A 274 -11.49 -20.98 -6.37
C ALA A 274 -12.69 -20.02 -6.32
N ILE A 275 -12.53 -18.80 -6.84
CA ILE A 275 -13.63 -17.82 -6.89
C ILE A 275 -14.72 -18.30 -7.85
N ALA A 276 -14.35 -18.82 -9.03
CA ALA A 276 -15.31 -19.42 -9.96
C ALA A 276 -16.03 -20.64 -9.36
N GLY A 277 -15.35 -21.39 -8.49
CA GLY A 277 -15.91 -22.48 -7.68
C GLY A 277 -16.83 -22.02 -6.53
N GLY A 278 -17.03 -20.71 -6.35
CA GLY A 278 -17.98 -20.15 -5.40
C GLY A 278 -17.36 -19.66 -4.07
N LEU A 279 -16.03 -19.59 -3.98
CA LEU A 279 -15.33 -18.94 -2.87
C LEU A 279 -15.49 -17.41 -2.96
N SER A 280 -15.73 -16.75 -1.83
CA SER A 280 -15.81 -15.29 -1.77
C SER A 280 -14.49 -14.58 -2.03
N ILE A 281 -14.56 -13.31 -2.43
CA ILE A 281 -13.39 -12.42 -2.58
C ILE A 281 -12.64 -12.27 -1.25
N GLU A 282 -13.34 -12.05 -0.14
CA GLU A 282 -12.71 -11.98 1.17
C GLU A 282 -12.07 -13.32 1.56
N GLY A 283 -12.73 -14.45 1.29
CA GLY A 283 -12.20 -15.79 1.56
C GLY A 283 -10.95 -16.09 0.74
N ALA A 284 -10.92 -15.70 -0.53
CA ALA A 284 -9.72 -15.79 -1.37
C ALA A 284 -8.59 -14.89 -0.81
N GLY A 285 -8.91 -13.69 -0.33
CA GLY A 285 -7.95 -12.81 0.34
C GLY A 285 -7.38 -13.42 1.63
N GLU A 286 -8.21 -14.08 2.43
CA GLU A 286 -7.78 -14.83 3.62
C GLU A 286 -6.86 -15.99 3.26
N ALA A 287 -7.23 -16.77 2.24
CA ALA A 287 -6.43 -17.89 1.77
C ALA A 287 -5.03 -17.41 1.31
N MET A 288 -4.97 -16.30 0.57
CA MET A 288 -3.70 -15.71 0.16
C MET A 288 -2.88 -15.19 1.36
N SER A 289 -3.51 -14.66 2.41
CA SER A 289 -2.80 -14.23 3.63
C SER A 289 -2.14 -15.40 4.35
N ILE A 290 -2.82 -16.55 4.43
CA ILE A 290 -2.28 -17.77 5.01
C ILE A 290 -1.18 -18.33 4.09
N GLY A 291 -1.44 -18.43 2.78
CA GLY A 291 -0.47 -18.87 1.78
C GLY A 291 0.81 -18.02 1.78
N ALA A 292 0.69 -16.69 1.87
CA ALA A 292 1.82 -15.77 2.03
C ALA A 292 2.69 -16.10 3.24
N SER A 293 2.06 -16.45 4.36
CA SER A 293 2.75 -16.83 5.59
C SER A 293 3.52 -18.13 5.43
N VAL A 294 2.90 -19.13 4.77
CA VAL A 294 3.58 -20.38 4.43
C VAL A 294 4.76 -20.13 3.51
N ILE A 295 4.60 -19.30 2.47
CA ILE A 295 5.70 -18.94 1.56
C ILE A 295 6.82 -18.22 2.32
N HIS A 296 6.50 -17.26 3.18
CA HIS A 296 7.48 -16.51 3.95
C HIS A 296 8.32 -17.41 4.87
N LEU A 297 7.69 -18.39 5.54
CA LEU A 297 8.41 -19.38 6.34
C LEU A 297 9.36 -20.28 5.51
N ARG A 298 9.21 -20.28 4.18
CA ARG A 298 10.03 -21.03 3.23
C ARG A 298 11.08 -20.16 2.56
N THR A 299 11.19 -18.86 2.88
CA THR A 299 12.25 -18.01 2.31
C THR A 299 13.54 -18.17 3.13
N SER A 300 14.69 -18.22 2.45
CA SER A 300 16.02 -18.14 3.11
C SER A 300 16.52 -16.71 3.26
N TYR A 301 15.74 -15.73 2.79
CA TYR A 301 16.28 -14.42 2.46
C TYR A 301 16.37 -13.48 3.67
N GLY A 302 15.38 -13.51 4.57
CA GLY A 302 15.40 -12.75 5.81
C GLY A 302 15.67 -11.24 5.63
N ASN A 303 15.32 -10.70 4.45
CA ASN A 303 15.58 -9.33 4.03
C ASN A 303 14.24 -8.64 3.77
N PRO A 304 14.06 -7.32 3.99
CA PRO A 304 12.86 -6.54 3.70
C PRO A 304 12.06 -6.85 2.42
N MET A 305 12.65 -7.48 1.41
CA MET A 305 11.93 -7.87 0.21
C MET A 305 10.90 -8.98 0.48
N ASP A 306 11.21 -9.98 1.31
CA ASP A 306 10.25 -11.06 1.58
C ASP A 306 9.10 -10.65 2.51
N VAL A 307 9.20 -9.51 3.18
CA VAL A 307 8.06 -8.92 3.90
C VAL A 307 6.96 -8.44 2.95
N HIS A 308 7.26 -8.23 1.67
CA HIS A 308 6.27 -7.85 0.65
C HIS A 308 5.21 -8.91 0.41
N LEU A 309 5.51 -10.19 0.70
CA LEU A 309 4.51 -11.25 0.75
C LEU A 309 3.37 -10.87 1.72
N HIS A 310 3.73 -10.42 2.92
CA HIS A 310 2.77 -10.09 3.97
C HIS A 310 2.19 -8.69 3.83
N THR A 311 3.02 -7.67 3.64
CA THR A 311 2.56 -6.28 3.52
C THR A 311 1.64 -6.14 2.31
N GLY A 312 1.99 -6.79 1.19
CA GLY A 312 1.24 -6.75 -0.06
C GLY A 312 -0.12 -7.43 0.02
N ILE A 313 -0.26 -8.59 0.68
CA ILE A 313 -1.58 -9.22 0.82
C ILE A 313 -2.42 -8.57 1.92
N ASN A 314 -1.77 -8.09 3.00
CA ASN A 314 -2.46 -7.45 4.11
C ASN A 314 -3.19 -6.17 3.64
N VAL A 315 -2.53 -5.33 2.85
CA VAL A 315 -3.17 -4.12 2.32
C VAL A 315 -4.25 -4.45 1.30
N ARG A 316 -4.09 -5.51 0.49
CA ARG A 316 -5.14 -5.99 -0.41
C ARG A 316 -6.38 -6.41 0.37
N ARG A 317 -6.25 -7.21 1.45
CA ARG A 317 -7.40 -7.58 2.31
C ARG A 317 -8.13 -6.38 2.89
N TYR A 318 -7.40 -5.33 3.27
CA TYR A 318 -7.99 -4.05 3.66
C TYR A 318 -8.85 -3.46 2.54
N LEU A 319 -8.34 -3.41 1.31
CA LEU A 319 -9.05 -2.86 0.15
C LEU A 319 -10.25 -3.72 -0.28
N LEU A 320 -10.19 -5.05 -0.16
CA LEU A 320 -11.33 -5.92 -0.52
C LEU A 320 -12.60 -5.58 0.28
N LYS A 321 -12.43 -5.05 1.50
CA LYS A 321 -13.51 -4.64 2.39
C LYS A 321 -14.06 -3.24 2.11
N LYS A 322 -13.43 -2.45 1.23
CA LYS A 322 -13.90 -1.10 0.88
C LYS A 322 -15.10 -1.20 -0.07
N PRO A 323 -16.24 -0.55 0.23
CA PRO A 323 -17.46 -0.69 -0.55
C PRO A 323 -17.38 -0.03 -1.94
N GLY A 324 -16.72 1.13 -2.07
CA GLY A 324 -16.66 1.82 -3.38
C GLY A 324 -15.55 1.34 -4.32
N ILE A 325 -14.79 0.31 -3.97
CA ILE A 325 -13.84 -0.34 -4.89
C ILE A 325 -14.60 -1.32 -5.78
N SER A 326 -14.43 -1.20 -7.10
CA SER A 326 -15.15 -2.04 -8.06
C SER A 326 -14.77 -3.52 -7.94
N THR A 327 -15.72 -4.42 -8.23
CA THR A 327 -15.47 -5.87 -8.26
C THR A 327 -14.29 -6.22 -9.17
N ARG A 328 -14.17 -5.57 -10.32
CA ARG A 328 -13.05 -5.76 -11.24
C ARG A 328 -11.72 -5.42 -10.57
N THR A 329 -11.61 -4.26 -9.91
CA THR A 329 -10.40 -3.88 -9.17
C THR A 329 -10.11 -4.92 -8.09
N LYS A 330 -11.10 -5.30 -7.26
CA LYS A 330 -10.94 -6.30 -6.19
C LYS A 330 -10.42 -7.65 -6.69
N LEU A 331 -10.94 -8.15 -7.81
CA LEU A 331 -10.45 -9.38 -8.41
C LEU A 331 -9.00 -9.23 -8.87
N LEU A 332 -8.66 -8.14 -9.55
CA LEU A 332 -7.28 -7.88 -9.98
C LEU A 332 -6.32 -7.72 -8.80
N LEU A 333 -6.77 -7.14 -7.67
CA LEU A 333 -5.96 -7.06 -6.45
C LEU A 333 -5.50 -8.45 -6.01
N LEU A 334 -6.42 -9.42 -5.98
CA LEU A 334 -6.09 -10.81 -5.62
C LEU A 334 -5.20 -11.48 -6.66
N LEU A 335 -5.56 -11.36 -7.94
CA LEU A 335 -4.84 -12.02 -9.03
C LEU A 335 -3.42 -11.48 -9.24
N THR A 336 -3.12 -10.26 -8.81
CA THR A 336 -1.79 -9.64 -9.01
C THR A 336 -0.88 -9.68 -7.79
N TRP A 337 -1.33 -10.19 -6.64
CA TRP A 337 -0.53 -10.15 -5.40
C TRP A 337 0.89 -10.71 -5.56
N HIS A 338 1.03 -11.81 -6.29
CA HIS A 338 2.28 -12.53 -6.53
C HIS A 338 3.24 -11.85 -7.53
N SER A 339 2.81 -10.79 -8.22
CA SER A 339 3.47 -10.36 -9.46
C SER A 339 4.62 -9.39 -9.26
N GLY A 340 4.71 -8.73 -8.10
CA GLY A 340 5.68 -7.67 -7.85
C GLY A 340 7.12 -8.19 -7.78
N PRO A 341 8.11 -7.43 -8.26
CA PRO A 341 9.50 -7.86 -8.28
C PRO A 341 10.05 -8.27 -6.91
N GLU A 342 9.60 -7.65 -5.82
CA GLU A 342 10.07 -7.97 -4.46
C GLU A 342 9.52 -9.32 -3.99
N VAL A 343 8.23 -9.56 -4.24
CA VAL A 343 7.59 -10.87 -4.02
C VAL A 343 8.25 -11.93 -4.92
N ARG A 344 8.48 -11.63 -6.20
CA ARG A 344 9.07 -12.60 -7.12
C ARG A 344 10.55 -12.88 -6.88
N LEU A 345 11.26 -11.98 -6.21
CA LEU A 345 12.61 -12.25 -5.76
C LEU A 345 12.62 -13.37 -4.72
N SER A 346 11.58 -13.49 -3.87
CA SER A 346 11.49 -14.58 -2.91
C SER A 346 11.30 -15.94 -3.57
N GLU A 347 10.63 -16.00 -4.73
CA GLU A 347 10.49 -17.23 -5.53
C GLU A 347 11.85 -17.86 -5.87
N LYS A 348 12.87 -17.04 -6.16
CA LYS A 348 14.23 -17.49 -6.47
C LYS A 348 15.07 -17.82 -5.23
N LYS A 349 14.60 -17.43 -4.04
CA LYS A 349 15.33 -17.52 -2.76
C LYS A 349 14.60 -18.39 -1.74
N MET A 350 13.82 -19.35 -2.22
CA MET A 350 13.15 -20.32 -1.35
C MET A 350 14.13 -21.38 -0.84
N GLU A 351 13.99 -21.76 0.43
CA GLU A 351 14.48 -23.04 0.94
C GLU A 351 13.52 -24.13 0.48
N TRP A 352 13.81 -24.74 -0.66
CA TRP A 352 12.93 -25.72 -1.30
C TRP A 352 12.64 -26.97 -0.43
N SER A 353 13.52 -27.26 0.53
CA SER A 353 13.36 -28.33 1.52
C SER A 353 12.59 -27.91 2.77
N ALA A 354 12.51 -26.62 3.06
CA ALA A 354 11.72 -26.13 4.19
C ALA A 354 10.24 -26.30 3.83
N LYS A 355 9.57 -27.16 4.57
CA LYS A 355 8.11 -27.32 4.53
C LYS A 355 7.57 -27.14 5.92
N VAL A 356 6.43 -26.45 6.02
CA VAL A 356 5.68 -26.44 7.27
C VAL A 356 5.19 -27.87 7.51
N GLU A 357 5.65 -28.49 8.60
CA GLU A 357 5.24 -29.83 9.00
C GLU A 357 3.80 -29.79 9.54
N SER A 358 2.80 -29.92 8.65
CA SER A 358 1.38 -29.77 9.00
C SER A 358 0.96 -30.63 10.20
N GLU A 359 1.45 -31.87 10.29
CA GLU A 359 1.15 -32.75 11.42
C GLU A 359 1.75 -32.26 12.75
N ARG A 360 2.94 -31.64 12.70
CA ARG A 360 3.58 -31.07 13.88
C ARG A 360 2.86 -29.79 14.31
N MET A 361 2.50 -28.94 13.36
CA MET A 361 1.75 -27.71 13.63
C MET A 361 0.36 -28.01 14.22
N ALA A 362 -0.34 -29.03 13.70
CA ALA A 362 -1.64 -29.47 14.22
C ALA A 362 -1.57 -30.01 15.67
N LYS A 363 -0.38 -30.44 16.13
CA LYS A 363 -0.14 -30.89 17.51
C LYS A 363 0.22 -29.75 18.46
N LEU A 364 0.49 -28.54 17.96
CA LEU A 364 0.73 -27.40 18.85
C LEU A 364 -0.56 -27.04 19.59
N PRO A 365 -0.46 -26.65 20.88
CA PRO A 365 -1.63 -26.23 21.64
C PRO A 365 -2.26 -25.01 20.97
N ALA A 366 -3.59 -25.03 20.84
CA ALA A 366 -4.34 -23.85 20.45
C ALA A 366 -4.06 -22.75 21.47
N ARG A 367 -3.59 -21.59 20.99
CA ARG A 367 -3.42 -20.38 21.79
C ARG A 367 -4.35 -19.32 21.25
N SER A 368 -5.09 -18.68 22.14
CA SER A 368 -5.87 -17.50 21.86
C SER A 368 -4.96 -16.30 21.62
N GLN A 369 -5.47 -15.26 20.96
CA GLN A 369 -4.72 -14.02 20.71
C GLN A 369 -4.15 -13.37 22.00
N PRO A 370 -4.82 -13.42 23.18
CA PRO A 370 -4.23 -12.99 24.44
C PRO A 370 -3.10 -13.88 25.00
N GLU A 371 -2.98 -15.12 24.53
CA GLU A 371 -1.96 -16.10 24.96
C GLU A 371 -0.73 -16.13 24.02
N LEU A 372 -0.78 -15.36 22.94
CA LEU A 372 0.32 -15.10 22.00
C LEU A 372 0.93 -13.74 22.30
#